data_AF-A0A3N1DAF0-F1
#
_entry.id   AF-A0A3N1DAF0-F1
#
_cell.length_a   1.000
_cell.length_b   1.000
_cell.length_c   1.000
_cell.angle_alpha   90.00
_cell.angle_beta   90.00
_cell.angle_gamma   90.00
#
_symmetry.space_group_name_H-M   'P 1'
#
loop_
_entity.id
_entity.type
_entity.pdbx_description
1 polymer ?
#
loop_
_entity_poly.entity_id
_entity_poly.type
_entity_poly.pdbx_seq_one_letter_code
_entity_poly.pdbx_strand_id
1 'polypeptide(L)'
;MAKLSEDLRAGIRFFAFYLANGTLDLELLDGIDYRPALLDSGSTLEMVFTIYTNVLDVDEDGLVDDGHAQYRVAQWLRRYCDPSYVVEPPFEEWETRLASP
;
A
#
# COMPACT_ATOMS: atom_id res chain seq x y z
N MET A 1 27.70 3.37 -0.67
CA MET A 1 26.28 2.98 -0.77
C MET A 1 25.48 3.94 0.10
N ALA A 2 24.58 4.71 -0.49
CA ALA A 2 23.63 5.50 0.29
C ALA A 2 22.60 4.56 0.92
N LYS A 3 22.20 4.84 2.17
CA LYS A 3 21.09 4.16 2.83
C LYS A 3 19.83 5.02 2.65
N LEU A 4 18.65 4.41 2.71
CA LEU A 4 17.40 5.16 2.81
C LEU A 4 17.42 6.04 4.08
N SER A 5 16.76 7.21 4.01
CA SER A 5 16.59 8.11 5.16
C SER A 5 15.89 7.41 6.32
N GLU A 6 16.07 7.91 7.54
CA GLU A 6 15.49 7.27 8.73
C GLU A 6 13.96 7.28 8.68
N ASP A 7 13.38 8.38 8.20
CA ASP A 7 11.94 8.56 8.08
C ASP A 7 11.33 7.63 7.05
N LEU A 8 11.96 7.47 5.88
CA LEU A 8 11.49 6.52 4.87
C LEU A 8 11.53 5.06 5.38
N ARG A 9 12.60 4.68 6.09
CA ARG A 9 12.67 3.35 6.73
C ARG A 9 11.60 3.19 7.79
N ALA A 10 11.32 4.23 8.56
CA ALA A 10 10.27 4.21 9.58
C ALA A 10 8.88 4.08 8.95
N GLY A 11 8.58 4.83 7.89
CA GLY A 11 7.31 4.77 7.14
C GLY A 11 7.05 3.38 6.58
N ILE A 12 8.01 2.78 5.86
CA ILE A 12 7.88 1.41 5.34
C ILE A 12 7.60 0.41 6.47
N ARG A 13 8.29 0.55 7.61
CA ARG A 13 8.08 -0.32 8.77
C ARG A 13 6.68 -0.15 9.38
N PHE A 14 6.19 1.08 9.49
CA PHE A 14 4.86 1.36 10.04
C PHE A 14 3.75 0.90 9.08
N PHE A 15 3.90 1.13 7.78
CA PHE A 15 3.01 0.59 6.76
C PHE A 15 2.90 -0.94 6.87
N ALA A 16 4.04 -1.64 6.90
CA ALA A 16 4.04 -3.10 7.05
C ALA A 16 3.40 -3.55 8.38
N PHE A 17 3.60 -2.79 9.45
CA PHE A 17 2.94 -3.03 10.74
C PHE A 17 1.42 -2.89 10.64
N TYR A 18 0.89 -1.81 10.06
CA TYR A 18 -0.56 -1.63 9.90
C TYR A 18 -1.17 -2.69 8.98
N LEU A 19 -0.50 -2.99 7.87
CA LEU A 19 -0.91 -4.02 6.93
C LEU A 19 -1.05 -5.38 7.63
N ALA A 20 -0.01 -5.82 8.35
CA ALA A 20 0.00 -7.12 9.04
C ALA A 20 -1.01 -7.22 10.19
N ASN A 21 -1.28 -6.10 10.88
CA ASN A 21 -2.25 -6.08 11.98
C ASN A 21 -3.70 -5.96 11.51
N GLY A 22 -3.96 -5.68 10.23
CA GLY A 22 -5.32 -5.45 9.74
C GLY A 22 -5.85 -4.06 10.10
N THR A 23 -4.96 -3.08 10.28
CA THR A 23 -5.31 -1.73 10.73
C THR A 23 -4.90 -0.65 9.72
N LEU A 24 -4.66 -1.03 8.46
CA LEU A 24 -4.53 -0.07 7.37
C LEU A 24 -5.88 0.58 7.12
N ASP A 25 -5.93 1.91 7.01
CA ASP A 25 -7.12 2.70 6.66
C ASP A 25 -8.45 2.16 7.23
N LEU A 26 -8.61 2.30 8.54
CA LEU A 26 -9.74 1.73 9.29
C LEU A 26 -11.11 2.27 8.83
N GLU A 27 -11.15 3.43 8.18
CA GLU A 27 -12.40 3.99 7.67
C GLU A 27 -12.83 3.26 6.39
N LEU A 28 -11.92 3.08 5.43
CA LEU A 28 -12.25 2.43 4.15
C LEU A 28 -12.36 0.90 4.28
N LEU A 29 -11.55 0.30 5.14
CA LEU A 29 -11.47 -1.15 5.33
C LEU A 29 -12.31 -1.65 6.51
N ASP A 30 -13.21 -0.82 7.06
CA ASP A 30 -14.11 -1.26 8.12
C ASP A 30 -14.90 -2.52 7.72
N GLY A 31 -14.91 -3.50 8.63
CA GLY A 31 -15.54 -4.79 8.43
C GLY A 31 -14.84 -5.73 7.42
N ILE A 32 -13.68 -5.39 6.88
CA ILE A 32 -12.94 -6.23 5.93
C ILE A 32 -11.69 -6.83 6.57
N ASP A 33 -11.65 -8.17 6.61
CA ASP A 33 -10.41 -8.90 6.91
C ASP A 33 -9.69 -9.28 5.62
N TYR A 34 -8.76 -8.42 5.19
CA TYR A 34 -7.96 -8.63 3.98
C TYR A 34 -6.70 -9.49 4.22
N ARG A 35 -6.35 -9.79 5.47
CA ARG A 35 -5.09 -10.48 5.81
C ARG A 35 -4.97 -11.89 5.19
N PRO A 36 -6.04 -12.70 5.10
CA PRO A 36 -5.97 -13.98 4.40
C PRO A 36 -5.52 -13.82 2.94
N ALA A 37 -5.93 -12.76 2.24
CA ALA A 37 -5.55 -12.50 0.86
C ALA A 37 -4.04 -12.24 0.69
N LEU A 38 -3.40 -11.63 1.69
CA LEU A 38 -1.95 -11.38 1.71
C LEU A 38 -1.14 -12.67 1.84
N LEU A 39 -1.73 -13.71 2.43
CA LEU A 39 -1.09 -15.00 2.71
C LEU A 39 -1.41 -16.07 1.66
N ASP A 40 -2.48 -15.87 0.87
CA ASP A 40 -2.95 -16.83 -0.13
C ASP A 40 -1.98 -16.94 -1.33
N SER A 41 -1.44 -15.81 -1.80
CA SER A 41 -0.44 -15.77 -2.85
C SER A 41 0.55 -14.61 -2.67
N GLY A 42 1.81 -14.82 -3.06
CA GLY A 42 2.83 -13.77 -3.02
C GLY A 42 2.48 -12.56 -3.90
N SER A 43 1.67 -12.75 -4.93
CA SER A 43 1.24 -11.69 -5.85
C SER A 43 0.39 -10.60 -5.21
N THR A 44 -0.44 -10.93 -4.20
CA THR A 44 -1.23 -9.91 -3.49
C THR A 44 -0.30 -8.99 -2.70
N LEU A 45 0.64 -9.58 -1.96
CA LEU A 45 1.61 -8.83 -1.18
C LEU A 45 2.53 -7.99 -2.07
N GLU A 46 2.96 -8.55 -3.21
CA GLU A 46 3.75 -7.84 -4.22
C GLU A 46 3.00 -6.61 -4.75
N MET A 47 1.72 -6.75 -5.12
CA MET A 47 0.92 -5.62 -5.62
C MET A 47 0.69 -4.54 -4.55
N VAL A 48 0.45 -4.94 -3.30
CA VAL A 48 0.31 -4.02 -2.17
C VAL A 48 1.57 -3.18 -1.97
N PHE A 49 2.74 -3.82 -1.96
CA PHE A 49 3.99 -3.07 -1.87
C PHE A 49 4.27 -2.24 -3.12
N THR A 50 3.91 -2.74 -4.31
CA THR A 50 4.06 -2.00 -5.57
C THR A 50 3.29 -0.68 -5.53
N ILE A 51 2.00 -0.72 -5.20
CA ILE A 51 1.16 0.48 -5.11
C ILE A 51 1.71 1.42 -4.04
N TYR A 52 2.03 0.89 -2.85
CA TYR A 52 2.59 1.70 -1.78
C TYR A 52 3.86 2.43 -2.23
N THR A 53 4.85 1.73 -2.79
CA THR A 53 6.13 2.33 -3.16
C THR A 53 6.04 3.22 -4.38
N ASN A 54 5.13 2.95 -5.31
CA ASN A 54 4.95 3.79 -6.49
C ASN A 54 4.31 5.13 -6.12
N VAL A 55 3.33 5.13 -5.21
CA VAL A 55 2.56 6.31 -4.78
C VAL A 55 3.25 7.10 -3.66
N LEU A 56 4.20 6.48 -2.95
CA LEU A 56 4.89 7.09 -1.82
C LEU A 56 5.53 8.44 -2.19
N ASP A 57 5.19 9.49 -1.46
CA ASP A 57 5.75 10.82 -1.69
C ASP A 57 7.05 10.98 -0.89
N VAL A 58 8.17 11.12 -1.61
CA VAL A 58 9.53 11.15 -1.06
C VAL A 58 10.32 12.26 -1.74
N ASP A 59 11.02 13.07 -0.95
CA ASP A 59 11.88 14.16 -1.43
C ASP A 59 13.35 13.95 -1.04
N GLU A 60 14.17 15.01 -1.16
CA GLU A 60 15.60 14.97 -0.83
C GLU A 60 15.88 14.77 0.67
N ASP A 61 14.95 15.15 1.54
CA ASP A 61 15.07 15.05 3.00
C ASP A 61 14.49 13.73 3.53
N GLY A 62 13.52 13.13 2.83
CA GLY A 62 12.99 11.82 3.17
C GLY A 62 11.53 11.62 2.78
N LEU A 63 10.76 10.97 3.66
CA LEU A 63 9.35 10.73 3.43
C LEU A 63 8.57 12.04 3.65
N VAL A 64 7.79 12.45 2.65
CA VAL A 64 6.93 13.65 2.73
C VAL A 64 5.58 13.29 3.34
N ASP A 65 4.90 12.30 2.76
CA ASP A 65 3.63 11.74 3.24
C ASP A 65 3.47 10.29 2.74
N ASP A 66 2.91 9.43 3.59
CA ASP A 66 2.50 8.08 3.20
C ASP A 66 0.99 7.86 3.27
N GLY A 67 0.22 8.83 3.76
CA GLY A 67 -1.23 8.71 3.93
C GLY A 67 -1.94 8.45 2.61
N HIS A 68 -1.57 9.19 1.55
CA HIS A 68 -2.12 8.94 0.22
C HIS A 68 -1.77 7.54 -0.30
N ALA A 69 -0.52 7.10 -0.15
CA ALA A 69 -0.09 5.77 -0.57
C ALA A 69 -0.83 4.66 0.18
N GLN A 70 -1.01 4.81 1.50
CA GLN A 70 -1.80 3.89 2.33
C GLN A 70 -3.26 3.81 1.87
N TYR A 71 -3.89 4.95 1.59
CA TYR A 71 -5.26 5.00 1.09
C TYR A 71 -5.40 4.31 -0.28
N ARG A 72 -4.44 4.51 -1.20
CA ARG A 72 -4.45 3.83 -2.50
C ARG A 72 -4.31 2.32 -2.37
N VAL A 73 -3.45 1.83 -1.48
CA VAL A 73 -3.39 0.40 -1.13
C VAL A 73 -4.73 -0.09 -0.56
N ALA A 74 -5.34 0.68 0.33
CA ALA A 74 -6.62 0.31 0.94
C ALA A 74 -7.74 0.21 -0.11
N GLN A 75 -7.79 1.12 -1.09
CA GLN A 75 -8.73 1.01 -2.21
C GLN A 75 -8.52 -0.28 -3.03
N TRP A 76 -7.27 -0.69 -3.25
CA TRP A 76 -6.96 -1.93 -3.95
C TRP A 76 -7.41 -3.16 -3.15
N LEU A 77 -7.09 -3.21 -1.85
CA LEU A 77 -7.51 -4.30 -0.96
C LEU A 77 -9.03 -4.37 -0.84
N ARG A 78 -9.70 -3.22 -0.72
CA ARG A 78 -11.17 -3.13 -0.71
C ARG A 78 -11.74 -3.77 -1.97
N ARG A 79 -11.23 -3.39 -3.15
CA ARG A 79 -11.67 -3.93 -4.44
C ARG A 79 -11.38 -5.42 -4.60
N TYR A 80 -10.29 -5.90 -4.01
CA TYR A 80 -9.92 -7.30 -4.02
C TYR A 80 -10.90 -8.14 -3.19
N CYS A 81 -11.22 -7.69 -1.98
CA CYS A 81 -12.14 -8.38 -1.07
C CYS A 81 -13.61 -8.23 -1.46
N ASP A 82 -13.99 -7.06 -2.00
CA ASP A 82 -15.34 -6.72 -2.45
C ASP A 82 -15.30 -6.30 -3.92
N PRO A 83 -15.61 -7.22 -4.86
CA PRO A 83 -15.57 -6.91 -6.27
C PRO A 83 -16.58 -5.86 -6.76
N SER A 84 -17.56 -5.49 -5.92
CA SER A 84 -18.55 -4.46 -6.22
C SER A 84 -18.07 -3.05 -5.88
N TYR A 85 -17.02 -2.92 -5.06
CA TYR A 85 -16.39 -1.64 -4.77
C TYR A 85 -15.83 -1.03 -6.07
N VAL A 86 -15.94 0.29 -6.21
CA VAL A 86 -15.39 1.04 -7.35
C VAL A 86 -14.32 1.98 -6.81
N VAL A 87 -13.12 1.84 -7.36
CA VAL A 87 -11.96 2.66 -6.99
C VAL A 87 -12.09 4.01 -7.69
N GLU A 88 -12.10 5.10 -6.91
CA GLU A 88 -12.19 6.46 -7.42
C GLU A 88 -11.13 7.37 -6.76
N PRO A 89 -10.28 8.07 -7.54
CA PRO A 89 -10.14 7.92 -8.99
C PRO A 89 -9.61 6.51 -9.35
N PRO A 90 -9.84 6.01 -10.58
CA PRO A 90 -9.27 4.75 -11.03
C PRO A 90 -7.75 4.72 -10.84
N PHE A 91 -7.16 3.52 -10.73
CA PHE A 91 -5.71 3.40 -10.70
C PHE A 91 -5.11 3.85 -12.03
N GLU A 92 -4.14 4.74 -11.95
CA GLU A 92 -3.25 5.02 -13.06
C GLU A 92 -2.34 3.80 -13.30
N GLU A 93 -1.95 3.58 -14.56
CA GLU A 93 -1.17 2.41 -14.93
C GLU A 93 0.14 2.30 -14.12
N TRP A 94 0.75 3.44 -13.83
CA TRP A 94 2.01 3.51 -13.09
C TRP A 94 1.86 3.15 -11.62
N GLU A 95 0.68 3.32 -11.00
CA GLU A 95 0.47 2.93 -9.60
C GLU A 95 0.60 1.42 -9.44
N THR A 96 0.09 0.65 -10.40
CA THR A 96 0.05 -0.83 -10.36
C THR A 96 1.18 -1.52 -11.13
N ARG A 97 2.12 -0.76 -11.72
CA ARG A 97 3.20 -1.32 -12.53
C ARG A 97 4.26 -1.96 -11.63
N LEU A 98 4.44 -3.27 -11.77
CA LEU A 98 5.51 -4.01 -11.09
C LEU A 98 6.90 -3.51 -11.55
N ALA A 99 7.85 -3.46 -10.63
CA ALA A 99 9.24 -3.17 -10.97
C ALA A 99 9.83 -4.33 -11.79
N SER A 100 10.59 -3.99 -12.84
CA SER A 100 11.38 -4.99 -13.57
C SER A 100 12.51 -5.51 -12.68
N PRO A 101 12.82 -6.82 -12.71
CA PRO A 101 13.96 -7.41 -12.00
C PRO A 101 15.33 -6.85 -12.40
#